data_AF-A0A4Q3ZM38-F1
#
_entry.id   AF-A0A4Q3ZM38-F1
#
_cell.length_a   1.000
_cell.length_b   1.000
_cell.length_c   1.000
_cell.angle_alpha   90.00
_cell.angle_beta   90.00
_cell.angle_gamma   90.00
#
_symmetry.space_group_name_H-M   'P 1'
#
loop_
_entity.id
_entity.type
_entity.pdbx_description
1 polymer ?
#
loop_
_entity_poly.entity_id
_entity_poly.type
_entity_poly.pdbx_seq_one_letter_code
_entity_poly.pdbx_strand_id
1 'polypeptide(L)'
;MLLGSLAAQLSSAALARAFPAASGMTALALGIAATLAGGALLSDFAAALGCLVAGAGAGLSFRCALVLLTRGASPAGQGRLASAYAAITYLAAAALVLLCGALVNRFGSTDVTMALFAATAAAALSARRFAPRIGRLTTP
;
A
#
# COMPACT_ATOMS: atom_id res chain seq x y z
N MET A 1 1.11 6.78 8.37
CA MET A 1 0.59 5.63 7.59
C MET A 1 -0.75 5.10 8.06
N LEU A 2 -0.86 4.56 9.29
CA LEU A 2 -2.08 3.87 9.74
C LEU A 2 -3.35 4.72 9.63
N LEU A 3 -3.28 5.98 10.06
CA LEU A 3 -4.40 6.94 9.93
C LEU A 3 -4.82 7.15 8.47
N GLY A 4 -3.84 7.28 7.57
CA GLY A 4 -4.10 7.38 6.14
C GLY A 4 -4.82 6.14 5.59
N SER A 5 -4.36 4.95 5.97
CA SER A 5 -4.99 3.68 5.59
C SER A 5 -6.41 3.56 6.11
N LEU A 6 -6.64 3.90 7.38
CA LEU A 6 -7.97 3.91 7.99
C LEU A 6 -8.90 4.87 7.24
N ALA A 7 -8.49 6.12 7.06
CA ALA A 7 -9.28 7.13 6.37
C ALA A 7 -9.64 6.70 4.93
N ALA A 8 -8.67 6.17 4.20
CA ALA A 8 -8.86 5.60 2.86
C ALA A 8 -9.89 4.47 2.83
N GLN A 9 -9.81 3.53 3.77
CA GLN A 9 -10.70 2.38 3.81
C GLN A 9 -12.14 2.78 4.14
N LEU A 10 -12.31 3.71 5.10
CA LEU A 10 -13.62 4.27 5.47
C LEU A 10 -14.24 5.10 4.35
N SER A 11 -13.44 5.90 3.64
CA SER A 11 -13.90 6.75 2.53
C SER A 11 -13.96 6.05 1.17
N SER A 12 -13.55 4.78 1.09
CA SER A 12 -13.38 4.04 -0.17
C SER A 12 -14.63 4.03 -1.07
N ALA A 13 -15.83 3.96 -0.49
CA ALA A 13 -17.08 4.00 -1.26
C ALA A 13 -17.34 5.37 -1.90
N ALA A 14 -17.07 6.46 -1.19
CA ALA A 14 -17.16 7.81 -1.73
C ALA A 14 -16.09 8.04 -2.81
N LEU A 15 -14.86 7.58 -2.56
CA LEU A 15 -13.76 7.63 -3.52
C LEU A 15 -14.05 6.81 -4.79
N ALA A 16 -14.71 5.66 -4.69
CA ALA A 16 -15.11 4.85 -5.84
C ALA A 16 -16.08 5.59 -6.76
N ARG A 17 -16.98 6.40 -6.19
CA ARG A 17 -17.95 7.21 -6.94
C ARG A 17 -17.29 8.42 -7.59
N ALA A 18 -16.45 9.14 -6.84
CA ALA A 18 -15.82 10.37 -7.32
C ALA A 18 -14.67 10.10 -8.31
N PHE A 19 -13.88 9.05 -8.08
CA PHE A 19 -12.67 8.74 -8.84
C PHE A 19 -12.57 7.24 -9.20
N PRO A 20 -13.47 6.73 -10.06
CA PRO A 20 -13.53 5.29 -10.35
C PRO A 20 -12.26 4.73 -11.01
N ALA A 21 -11.51 5.57 -11.74
CA ALA A 21 -10.25 5.20 -12.38
C ALA A 21 -9.02 5.27 -11.46
N ALA A 22 -9.17 5.75 -10.22
CA ALA A 22 -8.07 5.84 -9.28
C ALA A 22 -7.58 4.45 -8.85
N SER A 23 -6.29 4.37 -8.49
CA SER A 23 -5.64 3.17 -7.99
C SER A 23 -4.84 3.51 -6.74
N GLY A 24 -4.98 2.69 -5.69
CA GLY A 24 -4.20 2.83 -4.47
C GLY A 24 -2.68 2.77 -4.73
N MET A 25 -2.24 2.09 -5.79
CA MET A 25 -0.82 1.99 -6.16
C MET A 25 -0.21 3.34 -6.56
N THR A 26 -0.99 4.22 -7.23
CA THR A 26 -0.51 5.56 -7.59
C THR A 26 -0.35 6.41 -6.33
N ALA A 27 -1.35 6.41 -5.45
CA ALA A 27 -1.28 7.14 -4.19
C ALA A 27 -0.14 6.63 -3.30
N LEU A 28 0.09 5.31 -3.27
CA LEU A 28 1.21 4.70 -2.56
C LEU A 28 2.55 5.21 -3.08
N ALA A 29 2.78 5.14 -4.39
CA ALA A 29 4.02 5.60 -5.00
C ALA A 29 4.28 7.10 -4.78
N LEU A 30 3.25 7.94 -4.94
CA LEU A 30 3.36 9.38 -4.70
C LEU A 30 3.63 9.70 -3.23
N GLY A 31 2.98 9.00 -2.29
CA GLY A 31 3.23 9.15 -0.87
C GLY A 31 4.67 8.77 -0.49
N ILE A 32 5.18 7.67 -1.02
CA ILE A 32 6.58 7.24 -0.81
C ILE A 32 7.55 8.27 -1.38
N ALA A 33 7.31 8.77 -2.60
CA ALA A 33 8.13 9.79 -3.21
C ALA A 33 8.14 11.08 -2.38
N ALA A 34 6.98 11.50 -1.85
CA ALA A 34 6.88 12.64 -0.94
C ALA A 34 7.59 12.40 0.39
N THR A 35 7.56 11.17 0.94
CA THR A 35 8.34 10.82 2.15
C THR A 35 9.84 10.94 1.89
N LEU A 36 10.33 10.43 0.77
CA LEU A 36 11.73 10.54 0.37
C LEU A 36 12.14 12.00 0.15
N ALA A 37 11.31 12.79 -0.54
CA ALA A 37 11.56 14.21 -0.74
C ALA A 37 11.57 14.99 0.58
N GLY A 38 10.64 14.69 1.50
CA GLY A 38 10.62 15.27 2.85
C GLY A 38 11.89 14.96 3.63
N GLY A 39 12.39 13.71 3.55
CA GLY A 39 13.67 13.33 4.14
C GLY A 39 14.85 14.08 3.54
N ALA A 40 14.89 14.23 2.21
CA ALA A 40 15.96 14.99 1.52
C ALA A 40 15.94 16.49 1.85
N LEU A 41 14.76 17.05 2.09
CA LEU A 41 14.57 18.46 2.48
C LEU A 41 14.64 18.69 4.00
N LEU A 42 14.93 17.65 4.79
CA LEU A 42 14.92 17.69 6.27
C LEU A 42 13.61 18.25 6.85
N SER A 43 12.49 17.93 6.20
CA SER A 43 11.15 18.39 6.60
C SER A 43 10.31 17.23 7.12
N ASP A 44 10.24 17.12 8.44
CA ASP A 44 9.44 16.09 9.12
C ASP A 44 7.95 16.17 8.75
N PHE A 45 7.44 17.39 8.57
CA PHE A 45 6.05 17.61 8.18
C PHE A 45 5.76 17.04 6.78
N ALA A 46 6.64 17.33 5.80
CA ALA A 46 6.50 16.77 4.45
C ALA A 46 6.63 15.24 4.46
N ALA A 47 7.59 14.71 5.23
CA ALA A 47 7.77 13.27 5.38
C ALA A 47 6.54 12.58 6.01
N ALA A 48 5.94 13.20 7.03
CA ALA A 48 4.74 12.72 7.71
C ALA A 48 3.51 12.74 6.78
N LEU A 49 3.32 13.81 6.01
CA LEU A 49 2.27 13.87 4.98
C LEU A 49 2.47 12.81 3.91
N GLY A 50 3.69 12.61 3.41
CA GLY A 50 4.02 11.53 2.49
C GLY A 50 3.64 10.15 3.06
N CYS A 51 3.97 9.90 4.33
CA CYS A 51 3.61 8.68 5.04
C CYS A 51 2.09 8.52 5.20
N LEU A 52 1.34 9.61 5.33
CA LEU A 52 -0.12 9.58 5.40
C LEU A 52 -0.71 9.19 4.04
N VAL A 53 -0.24 9.81 2.96
CA VAL A 53 -0.67 9.51 1.58
C VAL A 53 -0.29 8.09 1.17
N ALA A 54 0.93 7.65 1.50
CA ALA A 54 1.39 6.28 1.25
C ALA A 54 0.49 5.26 1.97
N GLY A 55 0.14 5.54 3.24
CA GLY A 55 -0.80 4.74 4.01
C GLY A 55 -2.18 4.66 3.37
N ALA A 56 -2.71 5.78 2.86
CA ALA A 56 -3.99 5.82 2.16
C ALA A 56 -3.97 4.95 0.88
N GLY A 57 -2.89 5.04 0.10
CA GLY A 57 -2.68 4.21 -1.08
C GLY A 57 -2.63 2.71 -0.75
N ALA A 58 -1.85 2.33 0.27
CA ALA A 58 -1.78 0.95 0.75
C ALA A 58 -3.15 0.43 1.23
N GLY A 59 -3.88 1.22 2.01
CA GLY A 59 -5.21 0.85 2.51
C GLY A 59 -6.24 0.64 1.40
N LEU A 60 -6.26 1.52 0.39
CA LEU A 60 -7.13 1.35 -0.78
C LEU A 60 -6.78 0.10 -1.58
N SER A 61 -5.49 -0.12 -1.85
CA SER A 61 -5.00 -1.31 -2.56
C SER A 61 -5.37 -2.59 -1.82
N PHE A 62 -5.16 -2.63 -0.50
CA PHE A 62 -5.52 -3.75 0.36
C PHE A 62 -7.01 -4.07 0.27
N ARG A 63 -7.86 -3.05 0.44
CA ARG A 63 -9.32 -3.22 0.36
C ARG A 63 -9.78 -3.70 -1.01
N CYS A 64 -9.23 -3.13 -2.09
CA CYS A 64 -9.57 -3.55 -3.45
C CYS A 64 -9.20 -5.00 -3.73
N ALA A 65 -8.00 -5.43 -3.32
CA ALA A 65 -7.57 -6.80 -3.47
C ALA A 65 -8.48 -7.75 -2.68
N LEU A 66 -8.75 -7.44 -1.41
CA LEU A 66 -9.56 -8.29 -0.55
C LEU A 66 -11.00 -8.43 -1.08
N VAL A 67 -11.65 -7.32 -1.48
CA VAL A 67 -13.00 -7.36 -2.06
C VAL A 67 -13.02 -8.18 -3.33
N LEU A 68 -12.04 -8.02 -4.23
CA LEU A 68 -12.00 -8.79 -5.47
C LEU A 68 -11.76 -10.28 -5.26
N LEU A 69 -10.94 -10.64 -4.28
CA LEU A 69 -10.68 -12.04 -3.94
C LEU A 69 -11.92 -12.70 -3.34
N THR A 70 -12.66 -12.01 -2.49
CA THR A 70 -13.79 -12.60 -1.74
C THR A 70 -15.14 -12.47 -2.46
N ARG A 71 -15.22 -11.66 -3.51
CA ARG A 71 -16.46 -11.43 -4.26
C ARG A 71 -17.00 -12.72 -4.88
N GLY A 72 -18.29 -12.99 -4.64
CA GLY A 72 -18.98 -14.18 -5.13
C GLY A 72 -18.65 -15.48 -4.37
N ALA A 73 -17.72 -15.46 -3.40
CA ALA A 73 -17.44 -16.62 -2.57
C ALA A 73 -18.52 -16.79 -1.49
N SER A 74 -18.81 -18.04 -1.11
CA SER A 74 -19.66 -18.38 0.03
C SER A 74 -19.06 -17.84 1.35
N PRO A 75 -19.84 -17.66 2.42
CA PRO A 75 -19.32 -17.16 3.70
C PRO A 75 -18.09 -17.91 4.22
N ALA A 76 -18.10 -19.25 4.12
CA ALA A 76 -16.94 -20.08 4.47
C ALA A 76 -15.74 -19.86 3.52
N GLY A 77 -16.00 -19.66 2.23
CA GLY A 77 -14.98 -19.36 1.24
C GLY A 77 -14.32 -17.99 1.45
N GLN A 78 -15.09 -16.98 1.84
CA GLN A 78 -14.57 -15.63 2.13
C GLN A 78 -13.57 -15.66 3.28
N GLY A 79 -13.88 -16.37 4.37
CA GLY A 79 -12.97 -16.54 5.50
C GLY A 79 -11.65 -17.20 5.07
N ARG A 80 -11.72 -18.31 4.33
CA ARG A 80 -10.53 -19.02 3.84
C ARG A 80 -9.65 -18.15 2.94
N LEU A 81 -10.25 -17.41 2.00
CA LEU A 81 -9.52 -16.53 1.08
C LEU A 81 -8.88 -15.35 1.79
N ALA A 82 -9.60 -14.72 2.72
CA ALA A 82 -9.07 -13.62 3.52
C ALA A 82 -7.90 -14.07 4.41
N SER A 83 -8.01 -15.24 5.05
CA SER A 83 -6.92 -15.81 5.86
C SER A 83 -5.70 -16.17 5.02
N ALA A 84 -5.88 -16.78 3.85
CA ALA A 84 -4.79 -17.10 2.95
C ALA A 84 -4.07 -15.83 2.45
N TYR A 85 -4.85 -14.80 2.08
CA TYR A 85 -4.31 -13.50 1.70
C TYR A 85 -3.49 -12.86 2.85
N ALA A 86 -4.04 -12.86 4.07
CA ALA A 86 -3.32 -12.35 5.25
C ALA A 86 -2.02 -13.12 5.49
N ALA A 87 -2.06 -14.47 5.48
CA ALA A 87 -0.88 -15.30 5.69
C ALA A 87 0.24 -15.00 4.68
N ILE A 88 -0.10 -14.89 3.38
CA ILE A 88 0.87 -14.58 2.32
C ILE A 88 1.47 -13.19 2.53
N THR A 89 0.63 -12.17 2.81
CA THR A 89 1.11 -10.80 3.00
C THR A 89 2.02 -10.67 4.24
N TYR A 90 1.69 -11.34 5.34
CA TYR A 90 2.52 -11.34 6.54
C TYR A 90 3.82 -12.12 6.34
N LEU A 91 3.79 -13.25 5.64
CA LEU A 91 5.01 -13.98 5.30
C LEU A 91 5.95 -13.13 4.45
N ALA A 92 5.42 -12.46 3.42
CA ALA A 92 6.19 -11.55 2.58
C ALA A 92 6.77 -10.37 3.39
N ALA A 93 5.97 -9.77 4.28
CA ALA A 93 6.42 -8.69 5.15
C ALA A 93 7.51 -9.16 6.11
N ALA A 94 7.36 -10.33 6.74
CA ALA A 94 8.35 -10.88 7.66
C ALA A 94 9.68 -11.17 6.94
N ALA A 95 9.63 -11.80 5.76
CA ALA A 95 10.83 -12.06 4.96
C ALA A 95 11.55 -10.75 4.56
N LEU A 96 10.79 -9.72 4.18
CA LEU A 96 11.34 -8.41 3.82
C LEU A 96 11.97 -7.70 5.02
N VAL A 97 11.32 -7.72 6.19
CA VAL A 97 11.85 -7.12 7.42
C VAL A 97 13.17 -7.80 7.84
N LEU A 98 13.23 -9.14 7.78
CA LEU A 98 14.46 -9.89 8.08
C LEU A 98 15.59 -9.56 7.10
N LEU A 99 15.28 -9.51 5.79
CA LEU A 99 16.24 -9.13 4.77
C LEU A 99 16.76 -7.70 5.00
N CYS A 100 15.86 -6.75 5.24
CA CYS A 100 16.23 -5.37 5.54
C CYS A 100 17.10 -5.28 6.79
N GLY A 101 16.77 -5.99 7.87
CA GLY A 101 17.60 -6.03 9.09
C GLY A 101 19.01 -6.55 8.81
N ALA A 102 19.14 -7.60 8.00
CA ALA A 102 20.45 -8.13 7.60
C ALA A 102 21.25 -7.13 6.75
N LEU A 103 20.59 -6.39 5.85
CA LEU A 103 21.23 -5.37 5.00
C LEU A 103 21.65 -4.14 5.81
N VAL A 104 20.85 -3.70 6.77
CA VAL A 104 21.16 -2.54 7.63
C VAL A 104 22.46 -2.75 8.39
N ASN A 105 22.74 -3.97 8.85
CA ASN A 105 23.99 -4.30 9.54
C ASN A 105 25.24 -4.13 8.65
N ARG A 106 25.10 -4.15 7.31
CA ARG A 106 26.21 -4.02 6.35
C ARG A 106 26.30 -2.64 5.71
N PHE A 107 25.16 -2.03 5.39
CA PHE A 107 25.09 -0.83 4.56
C PHE A 107 24.58 0.40 5.31
N GLY A 108 24.21 0.27 6.58
CA GLY A 108 23.61 1.35 7.36
C GLY A 108 22.11 1.50 7.11
N SER A 109 21.43 2.17 8.05
CA SER A 109 19.96 2.30 8.04
C SER A 109 19.45 3.24 6.95
N THR A 110 20.15 4.34 6.70
CA THR A 110 19.74 5.37 5.73
C THR A 110 19.67 4.84 4.31
N ASP A 111 20.77 4.25 3.81
CA ASP A 111 20.86 3.78 2.43
C ASP A 111 19.88 2.65 2.13
N VAL A 112 19.75 1.70 3.07
CA VAL A 112 18.80 0.60 2.95
C VAL A 112 17.35 1.11 2.95
N THR A 113 17.03 2.07 3.82
CA THR A 113 15.68 2.67 3.87
C THR A 113 15.36 3.41 2.58
N MET A 114 16.29 4.23 2.08
CA MET A 114 16.12 4.95 0.82
C MET A 114 15.92 3.99 -0.36
N ALA A 115 16.78 2.98 -0.48
CA ALA A 115 16.70 1.97 -1.53
C ALA A 115 15.37 1.20 -1.46
N LEU A 116 14.94 0.80 -0.27
CA LEU A 116 13.68 0.08 -0.07
C LEU A 116 12.48 0.94 -0.46
N PHE A 117 12.43 2.19 -0.03
CA PHE A 117 11.35 3.11 -0.38
C PHE A 117 11.33 3.36 -1.89
N ALA A 118 12.48 3.64 -2.51
CA ALA A 118 12.57 3.84 -3.95
C ALA A 118 12.13 2.60 -4.73
N ALA A 119 12.60 1.41 -4.34
CA ALA A 119 12.20 0.14 -4.95
C ALA A 119 10.70 -0.13 -4.78
N THR A 120 10.12 0.18 -3.61
CA THR A 120 8.69 0.03 -3.35
C THR A 120 7.85 0.98 -4.21
N ALA A 121 8.29 2.24 -4.37
CA ALA A 121 7.62 3.19 -5.26
C ALA A 121 7.66 2.72 -6.73
N ALA A 122 8.82 2.25 -7.20
CA ALA A 122 8.98 1.70 -8.54
C ALA A 122 8.12 0.45 -8.76
N ALA A 123 8.08 -0.46 -7.79
CA ALA A 123 7.24 -1.65 -7.82
C ALA A 123 5.75 -1.27 -7.85
N ALA A 124 5.31 -0.30 -7.05
CA ALA A 124 3.93 0.18 -7.05
C ALA A 124 3.53 0.80 -8.40
N LEU A 125 4.39 1.63 -9.00
CA LEU A 125 4.16 2.19 -10.33
C LEU A 125 4.09 1.11 -11.42
N SER A 126 4.95 0.10 -11.34
CA SER A 126 4.96 -1.03 -12.26
C SER A 126 3.69 -1.88 -12.11
N ALA A 127 3.28 -2.14 -10.87
CA ALA A 127 2.08 -2.90 -10.54
C ALA A 127 0.79 -2.15 -10.91
N ARG A 128 0.81 -0.82 -11.08
CA ARG A 128 -0.35 0.01 -11.45
C ARG A 128 -1.10 -0.51 -12.69
N ARG A 129 -0.41 -1.16 -13.64
CA ARG A 129 -1.02 -1.71 -14.85
C ARG A 129 -1.94 -2.90 -14.55
N PHE A 130 -1.60 -3.68 -13.53
CA PHE A 130 -2.35 -4.86 -13.08
C PHE A 130 -3.26 -4.56 -11.88
N ALA A 131 -3.02 -3.43 -11.22
CA ALA A 131 -3.73 -3.06 -10.01
C ALA A 131 -5.22 -2.81 -10.29
N PRO A 132 -6.10 -3.31 -9.42
CA PRO A 132 -7.52 -3.04 -9.53
C PRO A 132 -7.82 -1.54 -9.32
N ARG A 133 -8.84 -1.08 -10.05
CA ARG A 133 -9.36 0.28 -9.96
C ARG A 133 -10.43 0.34 -8.89
N ILE A 134 -10.50 1.45 -8.16
CA ILE A 134 -11.42 1.62 -7.02
C ILE A 134 -12.89 1.53 -7.49
N GLY A 135 -13.22 1.92 -8.72
CA GLY A 135 -14.58 1.77 -9.26
C GLY A 135 -15.08 0.32 -9.38
N ARG A 136 -14.19 -0.68 -9.35
CA ARG A 136 -14.59 -2.10 -9.30
C ARG A 136 -15.19 -2.53 -7.95
N LEU A 137 -15.08 -1.69 -6.93
CA LEU A 137 -15.69 -1.93 -5.62
C LEU A 137 -17.21 -1.78 -5.62
N THR A 138 -17.77 -0.98 -6.53
CA THR A 138 -19.18 -0.58 -6.52
C THR A 138 -20.01 -1.18 -7.65
N THR A 139 -19.38 -1.86 -8.61
CA THR A 139 -20.09 -2.54 -9.71
C THR A 139 -20.51 -3.93 -9.26
N PRO A 140 -21.80 -4.32 -9.35
CA PRO A 140 -22.32 -5.64 -8.95
C PRO A 140 -21.78 -6.77 -9.80
#